data_AF-A0A2N9NJF4-F1
#
_entry.id   AF-A0A2N9NJF4-F1
#
_cell.length_a   1.000
_cell.length_b   1.000
_cell.length_c   1.000
_cell.angle_alpha   90.00
_cell.angle_beta   90.00
_cell.angle_gamma   90.00
#
_symmetry.space_group_name_H-M   'P 1'
#
loop_
_entity.id
_entity.type
_entity.pdbx_description
1 polymer ?
#
loop_
_entity_poly.entity_id
_entity_poly.type
_entity_poly.pdbx_seq_one_letter_code
_entity_poly.pdbx_strand_id
1 'polypeptide(L)' 'MIKALEKTVARSIRQKREQIATLREELQDLNDYLDLTEARVRDEGKTRLTHAEVKKRYRIK' A
#
# COMPACT_ATOMS: atom_id res chain seq x y z
N MET A 1 29.70 27.02 -21.43
CA MET A 1 28.39 26.54 -21.95
C MET A 1 28.10 25.08 -21.58
N ILE A 2 28.98 24.11 -21.88
CA ILE A 2 28.74 22.67 -21.61
C ILE A 2 28.43 22.38 -20.13
N LYS A 3 29.24 22.90 -19.19
CA LYS A 3 29.02 22.71 -17.74
C LYS A 3 27.66 23.22 -17.22
N ALA A 4 27.11 24.26 -17.85
CA ALA A 4 25.80 24.80 -17.45
C ALA A 4 24.67 23.89 -17.94
N LEU A 5 24.83 23.30 -19.12
CA LEU A 5 23.90 22.30 -19.66
C LEU A 5 23.92 21.02 -18.83
N GLU A 6 25.11 20.50 -18.50
CA GLU A 6 25.27 19.34 -17.62
C GLU A 6 24.58 19.52 -16.26
N LYS A 7 24.77 20.70 -15.65
CA LYS A 7 24.12 21.04 -14.37
C LYS A 7 22.59 21.09 -14.48
N THR A 8 22.08 21.56 -15.61
CA THR A 8 20.64 21.64 -15.88
C THR A 8 20.05 20.24 -16.06
N VAL A 9 20.71 19.38 -16.84
CA VAL A 9 20.32 17.99 -17.03
C VAL A 9 20.35 17.24 -15.71
N ALA A 10 21.40 17.38 -14.91
CA ALA A 10 21.50 16.75 -13.59
C ALA A 10 20.36 17.17 -12.65
N ARG A 11 19.99 18.46 -12.66
CA ARG A 11 18.84 18.97 -11.88
C ARG A 11 17.52 18.36 -12.35
N SER A 12 17.31 18.27 -13.66
CA SER A 12 16.10 17.67 -14.24
C SER A 12 15.99 16.18 -13.91
N ILE A 13 17.10 15.44 -13.99
CA ILE A 13 17.15 14.02 -13.60
C ILE A 13 16.78 13.86 -12.12
N ARG A 14 17.33 14.70 -11.24
CA ARG A 14 17.01 14.67 -9.81
C ARG A 14 15.52 14.92 -9.57
N GLN A 15 14.95 15.95 -10.18
CA GLN A 15 13.52 16.26 -10.05
C GLN A 15 12.63 15.11 -10.54
N LYS A 16 12.96 14.50 -11.68
CA LYS A 16 12.23 13.34 -12.20
C LYS A 16 12.34 12.13 -11.25
N ARG A 17 13.50 11.91 -10.62
CA ARG A 17 13.67 10.84 -9.63
C ARG A 17 12.81 11.07 -8.39
N GLU A 18 12.75 12.30 -7.90
CA GLU A 18 11.89 12.69 -6.77
C GLU A 18 10.41 12.46 -7.13
N GLN A 19 9.97 12.88 -8.32
CA GLN A 19 8.60 12.61 -8.80
C GLN A 19 8.29 11.11 -8.91
N ILE A 20 9.22 10.30 -9.42
CA ILE A 20 9.05 8.85 -9.50
C ILE A 20 8.95 8.23 -8.11
N ALA A 21 9.72 8.72 -7.12
CA ALA A 21 9.64 8.23 -5.76
C ALA A 21 8.26 8.52 -5.15
N THR A 22 7.76 9.76 -5.28
CA THR A 22 6.42 10.13 -4.80
C THR A 22 5.33 9.28 -5.44
N LEU A 23 5.36 9.09 -6.78
CA LEU A 23 4.36 8.26 -7.46
C LEU A 23 4.40 6.79 -7.01
N ARG A 24 5.57 6.27 -6.63
CA ARG A 24 5.68 4.91 -6.10
C ARG A 24 5.06 4.79 -4.72
N GLU A 25 5.24 5.80 -3.87
CA GLU A 25 4.59 5.87 -2.56
C GLU A 25 3.06 5.95 -2.72
N GLU A 26 2.56 6.83 -3.58
CA GLU A 26 1.11 6.94 -3.84
C GLU A 26 0.50 5.64 -4.40
N LEU A 27 1.23 4.94 -5.28
CA LEU A 27 0.81 3.63 -5.79
C LEU A 27 0.82 2.54 -4.71
N GLN A 28 1.78 2.60 -3.78
CA GLN A 28 1.84 1.70 -2.63
C GLN A 28 0.61 1.92 -1.74
N ASP A 29 0.32 3.16 -1.37
CA ASP A 29 -0.83 3.52 -0.55
C ASP A 29 -2.16 3.05 -1.17
N LEU A 30 -2.29 3.17 -2.49
CA LEU A 30 -3.48 2.72 -3.21
C LEU A 30 -3.61 1.20 -3.20
N ASN A 31 -2.51 0.46 -3.38
CA ASN A 31 -2.52 -1.00 -3.29
C ASN A 31 -2.86 -1.47 -1.87
N ASP A 32 -2.29 -0.84 -0.84
CA ASP A 32 -2.58 -1.17 0.55
C ASP A 32 -4.06 -0.93 0.87
N TYR A 33 -4.65 0.14 0.34
CA TYR A 33 -6.08 0.38 0.46
C TYR A 33 -6.91 -0.69 -0.25
N LEU A 34 -6.50 -1.10 -1.46
CA LEU A 34 -7.19 -2.15 -2.21
C LEU A 34 -7.19 -3.46 -1.41
N ASP A 35 -6.06 -3.86 -0.83
CA ASP A 35 -5.95 -5.05 0.01
C ASP A 35 -6.94 -5.03 1.18
N LEU A 36 -7.09 -3.88 1.85
CA LEU A 36 -8.07 -3.72 2.92
C LEU A 36 -9.50 -3.85 2.41
N THR A 37 -9.82 -3.24 1.27
CA THR A 37 -11.17 -3.35 0.69
C THR A 37 -11.49 -4.77 0.24
N GLU A 38 -10.55 -5.47 -0.38
CA GLU A 38 -10.70 -6.88 -0.76
C GLU A 38 -10.89 -7.76 0.47
N ALA A 39 -10.11 -7.55 1.53
CA ALA A 39 -10.26 -8.28 2.79
C ALA A 39 -11.66 -8.07 3.37
N ARG A 40 -12.20 -6.85 3.32
CA ARG A 40 -13.57 -6.54 3.79
C ARG A 40 -14.62 -7.24 2.95
N VAL A 41 -14.52 -7.22 1.63
CA VAL A 41 -15.47 -7.91 0.74
C VAL A 41 -15.41 -9.42 0.95
N ARG A 42 -14.22 -10.00 1.11
CA ARG A 42 -14.06 -11.43 1.41
C ARG A 42 -14.54 -11.81 2.82
N ASP A 43 -14.60 -10.85 3.73
CA ASP A 43 -15.15 -11.02 5.08
C ASP A 43 -16.67 -10.81 5.11
N GLU A 44 -17.21 -10.05 4.17
CA GLU A 44 -18.64 -9.84 3.99
C GLU A 44 -19.35 -11.17 3.70
N GLY A 45 -20.32 -11.53 4.54
CA GLY A 45 -21.04 -12.79 4.47
C GLY A 45 -20.46 -13.93 5.32
N LYS A 46 -19.30 -13.76 5.97
CA LYS A 46 -18.85 -14.75 6.96
C LYS A 46 -19.65 -14.63 8.25
N THR A 47 -20.10 -15.78 8.77
CA THR A 47 -20.76 -15.83 10.08
C THR A 47 -19.80 -15.34 11.16
N ARG A 48 -20.19 -14.28 11.87
CA ARG A 48 -19.48 -13.82 13.07
C ARG A 48 -19.69 -14.85 14.16
N LEU A 49 -18.60 -15.39 14.71
CA LEU A 49 -18.65 -16.30 15.84
C LEU A 49 -18.54 -15.51 17.14
N THR A 50 -19.40 -15.83 18.09
CA THR A 50 -19.28 -15.38 19.47
C THR A 50 -18.06 -16.03 20.13
N HIS A 51 -17.57 -15.42 21.21
CA HIS A 51 -16.44 -15.95 21.96
C HIS A 51 -16.69 -17.40 22.46
N ALA A 52 -17.92 -17.70 22.87
CA ALA A 52 -18.32 -19.04 23.29
C ALA A 52 -18.24 -20.06 22.14
N GLU A 53 -18.66 -19.68 20.93
CA GLU A 53 -18.58 -20.53 19.74
C GLU A 53 -17.12 -20.77 19.31
N VAL A 54 -16.27 -19.76 19.42
CA VAL A 54 -14.82 -19.90 19.17
C VAL A 54 -14.19 -20.86 20.18
N LYS A 55 -14.47 -20.70 21.50
CA LYS A 55 -13.99 -21.63 22.54
C LYS A 55 -14.44 -23.07 22.28
N LYS A 56 -15.70 -23.26 21.90
CA LYS A 56 -16.26 -24.58 21.57
C LYS A 56 -15.59 -25.19 20.34
N ARG A 57 -15.40 -24.41 19.27
CA ARG A 57 -14.82 -24.89 18.00
C ARG A 57 -13.36 -25.27 18.13
N TYR A 58 -12.58 -24.53 18.91
CA TYR A 58 -11.14 -24.73 19.07
C TYR A 58 -10.75 -25.44 20.38
N ARG A 59 -11.72 -25.84 21.21
CA ARG A 59 -11.51 -26.50 22.51
C ARG A 59 -10.58 -25.72 23.43
N ILE A 60 -10.64 -24.40 23.35
CA ILE A 60 -9.89 -23.50 24.22
C ILE A 60 -10.69 -23.35 25.52
N LYS A 61 -10.06 -23.65 26.66
CA LYS A 61 -10.69 -23.54 27.99
C LYS A 61 -11.04 -22.09 28.33
#